data_AF-E7RQ39-F1
#
_entry.id   AF-E7RQ39-F1
#
_cell.length_a   1.000
_cell.length_b   1.000
_cell.length_c   1.000
_cell.angle_alpha   90.00
_cell.angle_beta   90.00
_cell.angle_gamma   90.00
#
_symmetry.space_group_name_H-M   'P 1'
#
loop_
_entity.id
_entity.type
_entity.pdbx_description
1 polymer ?
#
loop_
_entity_poly.entity_id
_entity_poly.type
_entity_poly.pdbx_seq_one_letter_code
_entity_poly.pdbx_strand_id
1 'polypeptide(L)'
;MINKRTFLIAFAVCSAYFLQAQEVSKTAISTPKNEFSIGIGYYTNHKSFDDMPSMELDRSSPLYEYNSGKYTLSEIRQTLSVDITYHYHLSNHWALGAQAAWQHTYRHRYDIISNNRNGSFHMHNITLLASCRYYYSIAPIEQFYSGIAIGATDRMYKGFYNTGFSHKINPIVHATLLGAMVGKRLYGYAEFGVGALGVLRCGAGYRF
;
A
#
# COMPACT_ATOMS: atom_id res chain seq x y z
N MET A 1 -11.48 -6.26 29.56
CA MET A 1 -12.68 -6.85 28.93
C MET A 1 -13.63 -5.72 28.55
N ILE A 2 -13.81 -5.45 27.26
CA ILE A 2 -14.72 -4.40 26.78
C ILE A 2 -16.17 -4.87 27.04
N ASN A 3 -16.96 -4.03 27.72
CA ASN A 3 -18.31 -4.37 28.14
C ASN A 3 -19.23 -4.45 26.90
N LYS A 4 -20.03 -5.52 26.76
CA LYS A 4 -20.85 -5.76 25.53
C LYS A 4 -21.81 -4.60 25.23
N ARG A 5 -22.29 -3.91 26.28
CA ARG A 5 -23.14 -2.72 26.15
C ARG A 5 -22.42 -1.51 25.56
N THR A 6 -21.18 -1.24 25.96
CA THR A 6 -20.37 -0.15 25.37
C THR A 6 -20.06 -0.42 23.91
N PHE A 7 -19.85 -1.69 23.52
CA PHE A 7 -19.64 -2.05 22.12
C PHE A 7 -20.91 -1.82 21.27
N LEU A 8 -22.08 -2.22 21.77
CA LEU A 8 -23.35 -2.02 21.06
C LEU A 8 -23.72 -0.54 20.92
N ILE A 9 -23.46 0.28 21.93
CA ILE A 9 -23.70 1.73 21.88
C ILE A 9 -22.72 2.39 20.90
N ALA A 10 -21.43 2.06 20.95
CA ALA A 10 -20.46 2.56 19.98
C ALA A 10 -20.83 2.15 18.55
N PHE A 11 -21.25 0.90 18.35
CA PHE A 11 -21.71 0.40 17.06
C PHE A 11 -22.96 1.13 16.56
N ALA A 12 -23.94 1.36 17.42
CA ALA A 12 -25.17 2.10 17.10
C ALA A 12 -24.91 3.58 16.78
N VAL A 13 -23.96 4.20 17.48
CA VAL A 13 -23.54 5.59 17.20
C VAL A 13 -22.78 5.66 15.88
N CYS A 14 -21.88 4.72 15.61
CA CYS A 14 -21.19 4.64 14.32
C CYS A 14 -22.17 4.40 13.16
N SER A 15 -23.13 3.48 13.31
CA SER A 15 -24.12 3.19 12.27
C SER A 15 -25.09 4.36 12.04
N ALA A 16 -25.48 5.07 13.09
CA ALA A 16 -26.27 6.30 12.98
C ALA A 16 -25.48 7.41 12.26
N TYR A 17 -24.17 7.54 12.52
CA TYR A 17 -23.29 8.46 11.80
C TYR A 17 -23.21 8.13 10.31
N PHE A 18 -23.10 6.85 9.94
CA PHE A 18 -23.11 6.43 8.54
C PHE A 18 -24.42 6.74 7.82
N LEU A 19 -25.56 6.59 8.51
CA LEU A 19 -26.88 6.93 7.96
C LEU A 19 -27.07 8.43 7.76
N GLN A 20 -26.60 9.24 8.72
CA GLN A 20 -26.74 10.71 8.63
C GLN A 20 -25.80 11.32 7.58
N ALA A 21 -24.65 10.69 7.33
CA ALA A 21 -23.69 11.16 6.34
C ALA A 21 -24.02 10.75 4.88
N GLN A 22 -25.08 9.95 4.69
CA GLN A 22 -25.69 9.69 3.37
C GLN A 22 -26.56 10.86 2.87
N GLU A 23 -26.93 11.82 3.72
CA GLU A 23 -27.70 12.99 3.29
C GLU A 23 -26.80 14.01 2.58
N VAL A 24 -26.54 13.75 1.30
CA VAL A 24 -25.88 14.69 0.40
C VAL A 24 -26.78 15.92 0.23
N SER A 25 -26.34 17.07 0.75
CA SER A 25 -26.98 18.36 0.44
C SER A 25 -27.06 18.52 -1.09
N LYS A 26 -28.28 18.66 -1.63
CA LYS A 26 -28.61 18.67 -3.07
C LYS A 26 -28.02 19.84 -3.89
N THR A 27 -27.06 20.59 -3.35
CA THR A 27 -26.54 21.82 -3.97
C THR A 27 -25.10 21.65 -4.45
N ALA A 28 -24.95 21.56 -5.78
CA ALA A 28 -23.70 21.66 -6.56
C ALA A 28 -22.58 20.67 -6.18
N ILE A 29 -21.61 20.49 -7.08
CA ILE A 29 -20.43 19.69 -6.80
C ILE A 29 -19.61 20.44 -5.74
N SER A 30 -19.78 20.07 -4.47
CA SER A 30 -19.14 20.72 -3.32
C SER A 30 -17.63 20.48 -3.26
N THR A 31 -17.11 19.50 -4.00
CA THR A 31 -15.70 19.11 -4.02
C THR A 31 -14.97 19.64 -5.26
N PRO A 32 -13.74 20.17 -5.12
CA PRO A 32 -12.92 20.51 -6.27
C PRO A 32 -12.69 19.30 -7.17
N LYS A 33 -12.56 19.52 -8.48
CA LYS A 33 -12.54 18.42 -9.46
C LYS A 33 -11.29 17.55 -9.34
N ASN A 34 -10.16 18.12 -8.94
CA ASN A 34 -8.90 17.41 -8.88
C ASN A 34 -8.46 17.23 -7.43
N GLU A 35 -7.91 16.06 -7.15
CA GLU A 35 -7.31 15.73 -5.87
C GLU A 35 -5.93 15.17 -6.09
N PHE A 36 -4.97 15.68 -5.33
CA PHE A 36 -3.62 15.16 -5.27
C PHE A 36 -3.31 14.73 -3.85
N SER A 37 -2.75 13.55 -3.67
CA SER A 37 -2.45 12.98 -2.35
C SER A 37 -1.09 12.30 -2.34
N ILE A 38 -0.41 12.42 -1.21
CA ILE A 38 0.82 11.71 -0.90
C ILE A 38 0.59 10.94 0.39
N GLY A 39 1.02 9.69 0.40
CA GLY A 39 0.84 8.80 1.53
C GLY A 39 2.04 7.93 1.81
N ILE A 40 1.97 7.35 3.01
CA ILE A 40 2.81 6.26 3.43
C ILE A 40 1.94 5.06 3.77
N GLY A 41 2.41 3.89 3.41
CA GLY A 41 1.70 2.64 3.59
C GLY A 41 2.52 1.61 4.33
N TYR A 42 1.82 0.78 5.10
CA TYR A 42 2.35 -0.47 5.59
C TYR A 42 2.01 -1.58 4.60
N TYR A 43 2.98 -1.89 3.75
CA TYR A 43 2.88 -3.01 2.84
C TYR A 43 3.10 -4.31 3.60
N THR A 44 2.03 -5.06 3.87
CA THR A 44 2.19 -6.45 4.29
C THR A 44 2.67 -7.21 3.07
N ASN A 45 3.88 -7.78 3.10
CA ASN A 45 4.32 -8.75 2.10
C ASN A 45 3.25 -9.83 1.96
N HIS A 46 2.37 -9.69 0.96
CA HIS A 46 1.56 -10.80 0.54
C HIS A 46 2.55 -11.84 0.02
N LYS A 47 2.68 -12.95 0.75
CA LYS A 47 3.43 -14.16 0.40
C LYS A 47 2.98 -14.82 -0.92
N SER A 48 2.28 -14.08 -1.79
CA SER A 48 1.37 -14.61 -2.81
C SER A 48 1.79 -14.21 -4.23
N PHE A 49 3.04 -13.86 -4.44
CA PHE A 49 3.61 -14.02 -5.77
C PHE A 49 4.37 -15.35 -5.74
N ASP A 50 3.85 -16.35 -6.45
CA ASP A 50 4.51 -17.65 -6.65
C ASP A 50 5.96 -17.50 -7.18
N ASP A 51 6.30 -16.32 -7.68
CA ASP A 51 7.61 -15.95 -8.23
C ASP A 51 8.36 -14.89 -7.40
N MET A 52 8.30 -14.98 -6.06
CA MET A 52 9.19 -14.14 -5.24
C MET A 52 10.63 -14.68 -5.38
N PRO A 53 11.60 -13.88 -5.88
CA PRO A 53 12.98 -14.32 -5.91
C PRO A 53 13.42 -14.63 -4.48
N SER A 54 14.04 -15.79 -4.28
CA SER A 54 14.46 -16.20 -2.96
C SER A 54 15.45 -15.18 -2.41
N MET A 55 15.12 -14.56 -1.27
CA MET A 55 16.06 -13.76 -0.48
C MET A 55 16.96 -14.65 0.39
N GLU A 56 17.07 -15.93 0.01
CA GLU A 56 17.85 -16.96 0.67
C GLU A 56 19.04 -17.34 -0.20
N LEU A 57 19.96 -18.12 0.37
CA LEU A 57 21.01 -18.75 -0.43
C LEU A 57 20.35 -19.70 -1.44
N ASP A 58 20.88 -19.72 -2.66
CA ASP A 58 20.33 -20.55 -3.73
C ASP A 58 20.45 -22.04 -3.37
N ARG A 59 19.31 -22.66 -3.04
CA ARG A 59 19.18 -24.07 -2.68
C ARG A 59 19.36 -25.01 -3.87
N SER A 60 19.21 -24.50 -5.09
CA SER A 60 19.36 -25.29 -6.32
C SER A 60 20.81 -25.45 -6.74
N SER A 61 21.71 -24.64 -6.19
CA SER A 61 23.14 -24.74 -6.43
C SER A 61 23.78 -25.84 -5.56
N PRO A 62 24.66 -26.69 -6.12
CA PRO A 62 25.48 -27.62 -5.34
C PRO A 62 26.35 -26.92 -4.28
N LEU A 63 26.59 -25.61 -4.46
CA LEU A 63 27.30 -24.77 -3.50
C LEU A 63 26.44 -24.39 -2.29
N TYR A 64 25.17 -24.78 -2.21
CA TYR A 64 24.27 -24.43 -1.12
C TYR A 64 24.78 -24.88 0.25
N GLU A 65 25.17 -26.14 0.40
CA GLU A 65 25.67 -26.68 1.67
C GLU A 65 26.98 -25.99 2.11
N TYR A 66 27.85 -25.69 1.15
CA TYR A 66 29.06 -24.93 1.41
C TYR A 66 28.76 -23.47 1.81
N ASN A 67 27.85 -22.81 1.09
CA ASN A 67 27.48 -21.42 1.34
C ASN A 67 26.67 -21.25 2.63
N SER A 68 25.83 -22.20 2.99
CA SER A 68 25.03 -22.17 4.22
C SER A 68 25.89 -22.35 5.48
N GLY A 69 26.98 -23.12 5.38
CA GLY A 69 28.00 -23.24 6.43
C GLY A 69 28.95 -22.03 6.52
N LYS A 70 29.03 -21.20 5.48
CA LYS A 70 29.96 -20.05 5.41
C LYS A 70 29.30 -18.70 5.65
N TYR A 71 28.02 -18.54 5.33
CA TYR A 71 27.34 -17.24 5.39
C TYR A 71 26.12 -17.25 6.31
N THR A 72 25.98 -16.18 7.10
CA THR A 72 24.76 -15.87 7.84
C THR A 72 23.98 -14.76 7.13
N LEU A 73 22.66 -14.86 7.14
CA LEU A 73 21.78 -13.87 6.54
C LEU A 73 21.22 -12.93 7.61
N SER A 74 21.33 -11.63 7.37
CA SER A 74 20.68 -10.61 8.21
C SER A 74 19.15 -10.72 8.15
N GLU A 75 18.47 -10.11 9.13
CA GLU A 75 17.03 -9.86 9.05
C GLU A 75 16.67 -9.06 7.79
N ILE A 76 15.48 -9.32 7.25
CA ILE A 76 14.93 -8.59 6.11
C ILE A 76 14.46 -7.22 6.60
N ARG A 77 14.98 -6.16 6.00
CA ARG A 77 14.54 -4.80 6.29
C ARG A 77 13.70 -4.27 5.13
N GLN A 78 12.52 -3.75 5.47
CA GLN A 78 11.60 -3.14 4.51
C GLN A 78 11.42 -1.68 4.85
N THR A 79 11.47 -0.81 3.85
CA THR A 79 11.05 0.58 4.03
C THR A 79 9.53 0.68 3.97
N LEU A 80 8.97 1.72 4.58
CA LEU A 80 7.58 2.11 4.34
C LEU A 80 7.37 2.32 2.83
N SER A 81 6.18 2.01 2.33
CA SER A 81 5.82 2.31 0.94
C SER A 81 5.43 3.77 0.85
N VAL A 82 6.00 4.50 -0.11
CA VAL A 82 5.58 5.88 -0.43
C VAL A 82 4.63 5.82 -1.60
N ASP A 83 3.50 6.51 -1.50
CA ASP A 83 2.50 6.54 -2.55
C ASP A 83 2.13 7.97 -2.94
N ILE A 84 1.84 8.13 -4.23
CA ILE A 84 1.39 9.37 -4.85
C ILE A 84 0.13 9.03 -5.63
N THR A 85 -0.91 9.80 -5.40
CA THR A 85 -2.25 9.47 -5.87
C THR A 85 -2.92 10.72 -6.43
N TYR A 86 -3.41 10.63 -7.66
CA TYR A 86 -4.17 11.68 -8.34
C TYR A 86 -5.57 11.18 -8.65
N HIS A 87 -6.62 11.92 -8.27
CA HIS A 87 -8.00 11.58 -8.58
C HIS A 87 -8.74 12.76 -9.21
N TYR A 88 -9.63 12.44 -10.14
CA TYR A 88 -10.55 13.34 -10.80
C TYR A 88 -11.98 12.93 -10.45
N HIS A 89 -12.74 13.85 -9.86
CA HIS A 89 -14.15 13.67 -9.53
C HIS A 89 -15.02 13.80 -10.79
N LEU A 90 -15.65 12.69 -11.21
CA LEU A 90 -16.65 12.72 -12.28
C LEU A 90 -18.03 13.12 -11.77
N SER A 91 -18.32 12.75 -10.53
CA SER A 91 -19.57 13.00 -9.83
C SER A 91 -19.27 13.11 -8.33
N ASN A 92 -20.25 13.56 -7.54
CA ASN A 92 -20.11 13.60 -6.08
C ASN A 92 -19.75 12.23 -5.50
N HIS A 93 -20.22 11.14 -6.12
CA HIS A 93 -20.01 9.78 -5.62
C HIS A 93 -18.86 9.05 -6.31
N TRP A 94 -18.34 9.54 -7.44
CA TRP A 94 -17.40 8.79 -8.26
C TRP A 94 -16.16 9.61 -8.59
N ALA A 95 -15.00 9.06 -8.29
CA ALA A 95 -13.72 9.60 -8.73
C ALA A 95 -12.87 8.53 -9.41
N LEU A 96 -12.23 8.90 -10.52
CA LEU A 96 -11.26 8.07 -11.23
C LEU A 96 -9.87 8.69 -11.11
N GLY A 97 -8.86 7.87 -10.99
CA GLY A 97 -7.52 8.34 -10.69
C GLY A 97 -6.43 7.39 -11.10
N ALA A 98 -5.21 7.79 -10.81
CA ALA A 98 -4.02 6.98 -10.91
C ALA A 98 -3.25 7.03 -9.58
N GLN A 99 -2.63 5.92 -9.23
CA GLN A 99 -1.79 5.78 -8.05
C GLN A 99 -0.44 5.21 -8.47
N ALA A 100 0.62 5.83 -7.99
CA ALA A 100 1.98 5.35 -8.11
C ALA A 100 2.51 5.06 -6.70
N ALA A 101 3.13 3.91 -6.51
CA ALA A 101 3.75 3.56 -5.24
C ALA A 101 5.17 3.04 -5.45
N TRP A 102 6.05 3.36 -4.52
CA TRP A 102 7.41 2.88 -4.48
C TRP A 102 7.74 2.26 -3.13
N GLN A 103 8.40 1.11 -3.17
CA GLN A 103 8.86 0.41 -1.99
C GLN A 103 10.26 -0.18 -2.22
N HIS A 104 11.06 -0.16 -1.16
CA HIS A 104 12.37 -0.79 -1.14
C HIS A 104 12.47 -1.87 -0.06
N THR A 105 13.04 -3.01 -0.42
CA THR A 105 13.38 -4.10 0.51
C THR A 105 14.83 -4.49 0.29
N TYR A 106 15.58 -4.62 1.38
CA TYR A 106 16.99 -5.00 1.32
C TYR A 106 17.35 -6.04 2.37
N ARG A 107 18.34 -6.88 2.03
CA ARG A 107 18.90 -7.90 2.92
C ARG A 107 20.41 -7.97 2.73
N HIS A 108 21.14 -8.23 3.80
CA HIS A 108 22.60 -8.36 3.77
C HIS A 108 23.03 -9.80 4.08
N ARG A 109 24.13 -10.22 3.46
CA ARG A 109 24.83 -11.48 3.71
C ARG A 109 26.13 -11.18 4.44
N TYR A 110 26.37 -11.86 5.54
CA TYR A 110 27.59 -11.77 6.33
C TYR A 110 28.33 -13.11 6.29
N ASP A 111 29.65 -13.08 6.32
CA ASP A 111 30.48 -14.27 6.49
C ASP A 111 30.52 -14.68 7.97
N ILE A 112 30.36 -15.97 8.27
CA ILE A 112 30.27 -16.49 9.65
C ILE A 112 31.61 -16.36 10.39
N ILE A 113 32.74 -16.46 9.68
CA ILE A 113 34.07 -16.48 10.31
C ILE A 113 34.59 -15.06 10.53
N SER A 114 34.44 -14.19 9.52
CA SER A 114 34.98 -12.82 9.58
C SER A 114 33.95 -11.77 10.01
N ASN A 115 32.66 -12.14 10.09
CA ASN A 115 31.53 -11.24 10.31
C ASN A 115 31.49 -10.04 9.34
N ASN A 116 32.21 -10.12 8.22
CA ASN A 116 32.26 -9.07 7.22
C ASN A 116 31.09 -9.19 6.24
N ARG A 117 30.59 -8.04 5.81
CA ARG A 117 29.50 -7.95 4.82
C ARG A 117 30.01 -8.44 3.47
N ASN A 118 29.47 -9.56 2.98
CA ASN A 118 29.89 -10.22 1.74
C ASN A 118 28.73 -10.33 0.74
N GLY A 119 27.90 -9.29 0.61
CA GLY A 119 26.83 -9.22 -0.40
C GLY A 119 25.55 -8.57 0.10
N SER A 120 24.76 -8.05 -0.83
CA SER A 120 23.48 -7.41 -0.51
C SER A 120 22.45 -7.67 -1.60
N PHE A 121 21.28 -8.11 -1.16
CA PHE A 121 20.09 -8.23 -1.98
C PHE A 121 19.30 -6.93 -1.89
N HIS A 122 18.95 -6.38 -3.05
CA HIS A 122 18.12 -5.17 -3.14
C HIS A 122 16.93 -5.45 -4.05
N MET A 123 15.74 -5.06 -3.61
CA MET A 123 14.51 -5.17 -4.36
C MET A 123 13.76 -3.84 -4.30
N HIS A 124 13.38 -3.35 -5.48
CA HIS A 124 12.53 -2.18 -5.66
C HIS A 124 11.24 -2.63 -6.32
N ASN A 125 10.11 -2.26 -5.72
CA ASN A 125 8.80 -2.43 -6.32
C ASN A 125 8.30 -1.05 -6.71
N ILE A 126 8.05 -0.86 -8.00
CA ILE A 126 7.37 0.32 -8.55
C ILE A 126 6.00 -0.15 -9.00
N THR A 127 4.94 0.42 -8.45
CA THR A 127 3.56 0.02 -8.75
C THR A 127 2.83 1.18 -9.38
N LEU A 128 2.16 0.93 -10.49
CA LEU A 128 1.28 1.87 -11.18
C LEU A 128 -0.10 1.27 -11.29
N LEU A 129 -1.11 2.02 -10.84
CA LEU A 129 -2.49 1.56 -10.75
C LEU A 129 -3.43 2.64 -11.26
N ALA A 130 -4.42 2.25 -12.05
CA ALA A 130 -5.62 3.05 -12.29
C ALA A 130 -6.62 2.76 -11.17
N SER A 131 -7.18 3.79 -10.54
CA SER A 131 -8.08 3.66 -9.40
C SER A 131 -9.44 4.26 -9.64
N CYS A 132 -10.46 3.62 -9.07
CA CYS A 132 -11.84 4.08 -9.03
C CYS A 132 -12.30 4.10 -7.58
N ARG A 133 -12.82 5.24 -7.12
CA ARG A 133 -13.34 5.46 -5.77
C ARG A 133 -14.83 5.77 -5.84
N TYR A 134 -15.58 5.11 -4.96
CA TYR A 134 -16.97 5.36 -4.70
C TYR A 134 -17.13 5.98 -3.30
N TYR A 135 -17.62 7.22 -3.25
CA TYR A 135 -17.95 7.93 -2.01
C TYR A 135 -19.40 7.65 -1.65
N TYR A 136 -19.63 7.03 -0.50
CA TYR A 136 -20.98 6.72 -0.01
C TYR A 136 -21.45 7.68 1.10
N SER A 137 -20.52 8.41 1.71
CA SER A 137 -20.81 9.35 2.78
C SER A 137 -19.98 10.62 2.56
N ILE A 138 -20.67 11.74 2.31
CA ILE A 138 -20.04 12.99 1.86
C ILE A 138 -20.51 14.12 2.78
N ALA A 139 -19.74 14.40 3.82
CA ALA A 139 -19.92 15.58 4.65
C ALA A 139 -18.96 16.71 4.22
N PRO A 140 -19.20 17.97 4.64
CA PRO A 140 -18.36 19.11 4.29
C PRO A 140 -16.91 19.01 4.81
N ILE A 141 -16.66 18.17 5.80
CA ILE A 141 -15.34 17.98 6.44
C ILE A 141 -14.90 16.53 6.36
N GLU A 142 -15.81 15.57 6.51
CA GLU A 142 -15.51 14.15 6.58
C GLU A 142 -16.09 13.40 5.39
N GLN A 143 -15.32 12.51 4.78
CA GLN A 143 -15.77 11.74 3.63
C GLN A 143 -15.31 10.30 3.76
N PHE A 144 -16.20 9.36 3.48
CA PHE A 144 -15.88 7.95 3.45
C PHE A 144 -16.06 7.39 2.06
N TYR A 145 -15.13 6.52 1.68
CA TYR A 145 -15.11 5.90 0.36
C TYR A 145 -14.66 4.46 0.42
N SER A 146 -15.02 3.73 -0.63
CA SER A 146 -14.43 2.44 -0.97
C SER A 146 -13.91 2.53 -2.39
N GLY A 147 -12.95 1.71 -2.77
CA GLY A 147 -12.37 1.81 -4.10
C GLY A 147 -11.72 0.53 -4.56
N ILE A 148 -11.50 0.47 -5.87
CA ILE A 148 -10.75 -0.59 -6.51
C ILE A 148 -9.69 0.05 -7.41
N ALA A 149 -8.50 -0.54 -7.42
CA ALA A 149 -7.39 -0.12 -8.23
C ALA A 149 -6.79 -1.33 -8.94
N ILE A 150 -6.53 -1.19 -10.22
CA ILE A 150 -5.97 -2.24 -11.08
C ILE A 150 -4.77 -1.68 -11.84
N GLY A 151 -3.76 -2.50 -12.08
CA GLY A 151 -2.60 -2.07 -12.84
C GLY A 151 -1.48 -3.08 -12.80
N ALA A 152 -0.24 -2.60 -12.75
CA ALA A 152 0.94 -3.46 -12.79
C ALA A 152 2.01 -2.96 -11.82
N THR A 153 2.83 -3.88 -11.34
CA THR A 153 4.09 -3.53 -10.67
C THR A 153 5.26 -3.99 -11.52
N ASP A 154 6.24 -3.12 -11.67
CA ASP A 154 7.59 -3.52 -12.06
C ASP A 154 8.40 -3.81 -10.80
N ARG A 155 8.95 -5.02 -10.74
CA ARG A 155 9.84 -5.48 -9.68
C ARG A 155 11.25 -5.56 -10.21
N MET A 156 12.11 -4.69 -9.70
CA MET A 156 13.54 -4.68 -9.98
C MET A 156 14.28 -5.35 -8.83
N TYR A 157 15.03 -6.41 -9.07
CA TYR A 157 15.81 -7.05 -8.03
C TYR A 157 17.23 -7.38 -8.47
N LYS A 158 18.15 -7.31 -7.50
CA LYS A 158 19.54 -7.71 -7.63
C LYS A 158 19.86 -8.77 -6.58
N GLY A 159 20.12 -9.98 -7.05
CA GLY A 159 20.47 -11.15 -6.22
C GLY A 159 21.87 -11.07 -5.62
N PHE A 160 22.17 -11.93 -4.64
CA PHE A 160 23.51 -12.00 -4.01
C PHE A 160 24.63 -12.43 -4.96
N TYR A 161 24.28 -13.21 -6.00
CA TYR A 161 25.23 -13.79 -6.96
C TYR A 161 25.07 -13.21 -8.36
N ASN A 162 24.08 -12.33 -8.58
CA ASN A 162 23.74 -11.83 -9.91
C ASN A 162 24.38 -10.46 -10.16
N THR A 163 25.03 -10.29 -11.30
CA THR A 163 25.72 -9.03 -11.67
C THR A 163 24.76 -7.99 -12.23
N GLY A 164 23.63 -8.40 -12.82
CA GLY A 164 22.60 -7.54 -13.40
C GLY A 164 21.33 -7.37 -12.56
N PHE A 165 20.54 -6.35 -12.89
CA PHE A 165 19.18 -6.18 -12.38
C PHE A 165 18.21 -7.00 -13.24
N SER A 166 17.39 -7.83 -12.60
CA SER A 166 16.29 -8.52 -13.27
C SER A 166 14.99 -7.75 -13.01
N HIS A 167 14.17 -7.67 -14.05
CA HIS A 167 12.90 -6.97 -14.07
C HIS A 167 11.77 -7.98 -14.27
N LYS A 168 10.69 -7.84 -13.51
CA LYS A 168 9.48 -8.63 -13.71
C LYS A 168 8.26 -7.77 -13.50
N ILE A 169 7.43 -7.71 -14.54
CA ILE A 169 6.17 -6.97 -14.52
C ILE A 169 5.05 -7.96 -14.22
N ASN A 170 4.29 -7.69 -13.17
CA ASN A 170 3.13 -8.50 -12.80
C ASN A 170 1.87 -7.64 -12.73
N PRO A 171 0.72 -8.12 -13.25
CA PRO A 171 -0.56 -7.46 -13.06
C PRO A 171 -0.97 -7.55 -11.59
N ILE A 172 -1.64 -6.49 -11.11
CA ILE A 172 -1.99 -6.31 -9.71
C ILE A 172 -3.37 -5.69 -9.57
N VAL A 173 -4.05 -6.11 -8.51
CA VAL A 173 -5.30 -5.50 -8.04
C VAL A 173 -5.15 -5.11 -6.58
N HIS A 174 -5.73 -3.98 -6.21
CA HIS A 174 -5.87 -3.50 -4.85
C HIS A 174 -7.29 -3.05 -4.61
N ALA A 175 -7.91 -3.53 -3.53
CA ALA A 175 -9.24 -3.12 -3.12
C ALA A 175 -9.13 -2.33 -1.82
N THR A 176 -9.63 -1.10 -1.82
CA THR A 176 -9.78 -0.27 -0.63
C THR A 176 -11.17 -0.51 -0.06
N LEU A 177 -11.24 -1.22 1.06
CA LEU A 177 -12.51 -1.56 1.70
C LEU A 177 -13.11 -0.33 2.37
N LEU A 178 -12.29 0.41 3.12
CA LEU A 178 -12.72 1.60 3.86
C LEU A 178 -11.62 2.65 3.82
N GLY A 179 -11.91 3.78 3.19
CA GLY A 179 -11.11 4.99 3.22
C GLY A 179 -11.88 6.09 3.96
N ALA A 180 -11.18 6.79 4.84
CA ALA A 180 -11.69 7.98 5.52
C ALA A 180 -10.83 9.18 5.13
N MET A 181 -11.47 10.28 4.74
CA MET A 181 -10.83 11.57 4.49
C MET A 181 -11.40 12.61 5.46
N VAL A 182 -10.54 13.44 6.02
CA VAL A 182 -10.92 14.53 6.91
C VAL A 182 -10.23 15.81 6.46
N GLY A 183 -11.02 16.77 5.98
CA GLY A 183 -10.58 18.10 5.54
C GLY A 183 -11.35 18.64 4.35
N LYS A 184 -11.20 19.95 4.10
CA LYS A 184 -11.87 20.66 3.00
C LYS A 184 -11.01 20.70 1.73
N ARG A 185 -10.04 21.62 1.69
CA ARG A 185 -9.04 21.73 0.60
C ARG A 185 -7.81 20.90 0.91
N LEU A 186 -7.24 21.08 2.10
CA LEU A 186 -6.20 20.21 2.62
C LEU A 186 -6.87 19.14 3.48
N TYR A 187 -6.63 17.88 3.17
CA TYR A 187 -7.25 16.74 3.84
C TYR A 187 -6.21 15.73 4.28
N GLY A 188 -6.42 15.12 5.44
CA GLY A 188 -5.78 13.87 5.82
C GLY A 188 -6.61 12.69 5.33
N TYR A 189 -5.98 11.58 4.96
CA TYR A 189 -6.70 10.35 4.66
C TYR A 189 -6.08 9.15 5.35
N ALA A 190 -6.91 8.16 5.63
CA ALA A 190 -6.52 6.83 6.07
C ALA A 190 -7.31 5.80 5.27
N GLU A 191 -6.60 4.83 4.69
CA GLU A 191 -7.18 3.74 3.90
C GLU A 191 -6.88 2.40 4.56
N PHE A 192 -7.92 1.59 4.66
CA PHE A 192 -7.83 0.17 4.94
C PHE A 192 -8.17 -0.62 3.69
N GLY A 193 -7.21 -1.41 3.22
CA GLY A 193 -7.32 -2.13 1.96
C GLY A 193 -6.79 -3.55 2.05
N VAL A 194 -7.03 -4.31 0.98
CA VAL A 194 -6.47 -5.64 0.78
C VAL A 194 -5.87 -5.67 -0.62
N GLY A 195 -4.67 -6.22 -0.72
CA GLY A 195 -3.95 -6.37 -1.98
C GLY A 195 -2.59 -5.70 -1.95
N ALA A 196 -2.11 -5.31 -3.13
CA ALA A 196 -0.70 -5.00 -3.31
C ALA A 196 -0.31 -3.54 -3.08
N LEU A 197 -1.06 -2.77 -2.30
CA LEU A 197 -0.58 -1.50 -1.74
C LEU A 197 -0.47 -1.57 -0.21
N GLY A 198 -0.69 -2.75 0.36
CA GLY A 198 -0.69 -2.99 1.80
C GLY A 198 -2.09 -2.98 2.41
N VAL A 199 -2.11 -3.17 3.74
CA VAL A 199 -3.35 -3.26 4.52
C VAL A 199 -3.78 -1.89 5.04
N LEU A 200 -2.81 -1.03 5.38
CA LEU A 200 -3.06 0.26 5.99
C LEU A 200 -2.20 1.33 5.34
N ARG A 201 -2.84 2.41 4.89
CA ARG A 201 -2.18 3.60 4.34
C ARG A 201 -2.73 4.84 5.02
N CYS A 202 -1.88 5.84 5.19
CA CYS A 202 -2.30 7.16 5.63
C CYS A 202 -1.48 8.23 4.95
N GLY A 203 -2.05 9.42 4.83
CA GLY A 203 -1.39 10.50 4.11
C GLY A 203 -2.15 11.80 4.18
N ALA A 204 -1.68 12.75 3.39
CA ALA A 204 -2.31 14.04 3.23
C ALA A 204 -2.47 14.36 1.74
N GLY A 205 -3.48 15.16 1.42
CA GLY A 205 -3.75 15.60 0.08
C GLY A 205 -4.34 16.98 0.01
N TYR A 206 -4.41 17.47 -1.22
CA TYR A 206 -4.91 18.78 -1.57
C TYR A 206 -5.90 18.69 -2.73
N ARG A 207 -7.03 19.38 -2.59
CA ARG A 207 -8.10 19.47 -3.59
C ARG A 207 -8.09 20.83 -4.26
N PHE A 208 -8.17 20.85 -5.59
CA PHE A 208 -8.16 22.07 -6.41
C PHE A 208 -9.07 22.00 -7.65
#